data_AF-A0A7C9K5M9-F1
#
_entry.id   AF-A0A7C9K5M9-F1
#
_cell.length_a   1.000
_cell.length_b   1.000
_cell.length_c   1.000
_cell.angle_alpha   90.00
_cell.angle_beta   90.00
_cell.angle_gamma   90.00
#
_symmetry.space_group_name_H-M   'P 1'
#
loop_
_entity.id
_entity.type
_entity.pdbx_description
1 polymer ?
#
loop_
_entity_poly.entity_id
_entity_poly.type
_entity_poly.pdbx_seq_one_letter_code
_entity_poly.pdbx_strand_id
1 'polypeptide(L)'
;MTLQEIYKKYKENEEKIQKILQMLKKYIEENEEEVTATLQSVASGELEMPETISPEEEKHFRALCGWIVSIGLEQFLAIAQPVLNDPSILTRGITLDDIEGVMPEWLPPKEIVDAFKENGRALTRQAVLLTSYIFYDEFHYPQPETGIYDIADNPFQKLKWLYRYWLNQLEVAEQGSGLEGHFTKQKDLNYEDIQIEELPEQPIIPTATISCAGDLLAVDVLTPENSPHLFDEITDFYSTADIVSANLESTVDECRPIGRYNGEDGENAGQPAQMNTSKAMFDKFRREAKINYFSTATNHAMDWGVSGVNATLKVLKDSGAYYSGTTKSDASEGEERDGFTIIEKNGIRIAMLAYTFDLNGYEKYIPANMPYLVNVVRFNDADPTPDYSLIEKQVAAAKAKGAEHIIAYCHWGWEFEMYPHVNIREAAHKVIDCGVDTILGNHAHVSQPAELIPREGKQDALVIYAFGDFVSYHPESRNSKLAYIVKFDLIKFGGKVFRQHIKSLPIYIVNQHLGGKRYDCRIVKFEDVLKDPDGYGLTELEKRQLKHLNKKVWNDILSPLSGLDAR
;
A
#
# COMPACT_ATOMS: atom_id res chain seq x y z
N MET A 1 22.12 -10.06 -19.44
CA MET A 1 22.78 -8.73 -19.45
C MET A 1 24.21 -8.83 -19.96
N THR A 2 24.69 -7.81 -20.68
CA THR A 2 26.12 -7.69 -21.03
C THR A 2 26.93 -7.23 -19.81
N LEU A 3 28.24 -7.49 -19.77
CA LEU A 3 29.12 -7.00 -18.70
C LEU A 3 29.09 -5.48 -18.52
N GLN A 4 28.83 -4.74 -19.61
CA GLN A 4 28.69 -3.28 -19.59
C GLN A 4 27.40 -2.84 -18.87
N GLU A 5 26.29 -3.56 -19.04
CA GLU A 5 25.02 -3.29 -18.35
C GLU A 5 25.12 -3.59 -16.85
N ILE A 6 25.79 -4.70 -16.50
CA ILE A 6 26.09 -5.05 -15.10
C ILE A 6 26.91 -3.93 -14.45
N TYR A 7 28.02 -3.53 -15.09
CA TYR A 7 28.89 -2.48 -14.56
C TYR A 7 28.16 -1.13 -14.41
N LYS A 8 27.32 -0.77 -15.38
CA LYS A 8 26.49 0.45 -15.31
C LYS A 8 25.56 0.43 -14.10
N LYS A 9 24.88 -0.69 -13.86
CA LYS A 9 23.96 -0.86 -12.72
C LYS A 9 24.66 -0.79 -11.37
N TYR A 10 25.84 -1.40 -11.27
CA TYR A 10 26.68 -1.28 -10.07
C TYR A 10 27.03 0.17 -9.78
N LYS A 11 27.44 0.92 -10.81
CA LYS A 11 27.78 2.33 -10.68
C LYS A 11 26.59 3.22 -10.31
N GLU A 12 25.41 2.97 -10.89
CA GLU A 12 24.17 3.68 -10.55
C GLU A 12 23.80 3.48 -9.06
N ASN A 13 23.98 2.27 -8.52
CA ASN A 13 23.76 2.00 -7.10
C ASN A 13 24.78 2.71 -6.20
N GLU A 14 26.05 2.79 -6.61
CA GLU A 14 27.09 3.52 -5.88
C GLU A 14 26.78 5.03 -5.82
N GLU A 15 26.36 5.64 -6.93
CA GLU A 15 25.97 7.05 -6.99
C GLU A 15 24.75 7.35 -6.08
N LYS A 16 23.77 6.45 -6.04
CA LYS A 16 22.60 6.56 -5.14
C LYS A 16 23.02 6.53 -3.66
N ILE A 17 23.95 5.64 -3.29
CA ILE A 17 24.48 5.55 -1.93
C ILE A 17 25.30 6.79 -1.57
N GLN A 18 26.18 7.27 -2.47
CA GLN A 18 26.94 8.51 -2.28
C GLN A 18 26.02 9.70 -1.96
N LYS A 19 24.89 9.80 -2.66
CA LYS A 19 23.91 10.87 -2.43
C LYS A 19 23.31 10.82 -1.02
N ILE A 20 22.89 9.64 -0.54
CA ILE A 20 22.36 9.48 0.82
C ILE A 20 23.43 9.86 1.85
N LEU A 21 24.65 9.37 1.67
CA LEU A 21 25.77 9.62 2.57
C LEU A 21 26.15 11.11 2.66
N GLN A 22 26.11 11.82 1.54
CA GLN A 22 26.30 13.28 1.52
C GLN A 22 25.17 14.03 2.21
N MET A 23 23.91 13.60 2.02
CA MET A 23 22.76 14.17 2.74
C MET A 23 22.90 13.98 4.25
N LEU A 24 23.24 12.77 4.70
CA LEU A 24 23.50 12.44 6.10
C LEU A 24 24.55 13.36 6.71
N LYS A 25 25.72 13.45 6.07
CA LYS A 25 26.82 14.30 6.54
C LYS A 25 26.37 15.75 6.67
N LYS A 26 25.78 16.30 5.61
CA LYS A 26 25.30 17.68 5.60
C LYS A 26 24.27 17.94 6.70
N TYR A 27 23.31 17.05 6.88
CA TYR A 27 22.27 17.21 7.91
C TYR A 27 22.85 17.18 9.33
N ILE A 28 23.79 16.27 9.59
CA ILE A 28 24.48 16.21 10.89
C ILE A 28 25.26 17.51 11.16
N GLU A 29 25.98 18.03 10.17
CA GLU A 29 26.72 19.30 10.28
C GLU A 29 25.79 20.50 10.52
N GLU A 30 24.58 20.48 9.97
CA GLU A 30 23.59 21.56 10.12
C GLU A 30 22.74 21.44 11.40
N ASN A 31 22.60 20.24 11.98
CA ASN A 31 21.65 19.94 13.07
C ASN A 31 22.30 19.14 14.23
N GLU A 32 23.57 19.38 14.53
CA GLU A 32 24.37 18.57 15.47
C GLU A 32 23.73 18.43 16.86
N GLU A 33 23.23 19.54 17.43
CA GLU A 33 22.63 19.55 18.77
C GLU A 33 21.34 18.71 18.83
N GLU A 34 20.50 18.83 17.80
CA GLU A 34 19.23 18.09 17.69
C GLU A 34 19.48 16.58 17.52
N VAL A 35 20.39 16.21 16.61
CA VAL A 35 20.75 14.81 16.38
C VAL A 35 21.36 14.21 17.65
N THR A 36 22.26 14.93 18.33
CA THR A 36 22.85 14.46 19.59
C THR A 36 21.78 14.25 20.66
N ALA A 37 20.86 15.20 20.82
CA ALA A 37 19.76 15.08 21.78
C ALA A 37 18.88 13.87 21.47
N THR A 38 18.50 13.67 20.20
CA THR A 38 17.67 12.56 19.76
C THR A 38 18.35 11.21 20.06
N LEU A 39 19.62 11.04 19.66
CA LEU A 39 20.37 9.81 19.92
C LEU A 39 20.57 9.56 21.42
N GLN A 40 20.74 10.63 22.22
CA GLN A 40 20.85 10.52 23.67
C GLN A 40 19.54 10.08 24.33
N SER A 41 18.39 10.56 23.86
CA SER A 41 17.07 10.13 24.33
C SER A 41 16.77 8.67 23.92
N VAL A 42 17.21 8.23 22.73
CA VAL A 42 17.18 6.80 22.37
C VAL A 42 18.08 5.98 23.31
N ALA A 43 19.33 6.40 23.52
CA ALA A 43 20.28 5.66 24.33
C ALA A 43 19.83 5.49 25.79
N SER A 44 19.15 6.50 26.34
CA SER A 44 18.68 6.52 27.73
C SER A 44 17.34 5.81 27.94
N GLY A 45 16.61 5.48 26.88
CA GLY A 45 15.25 4.91 27.00
C GLY A 45 14.13 5.94 27.10
N GLU A 46 14.45 7.24 27.04
CA GLU A 46 13.46 8.31 27.05
C GLU A 46 12.62 8.32 25.77
N LEU A 47 13.27 8.10 24.62
CA LEU A 47 12.57 7.97 23.34
C LEU A 47 12.17 6.50 23.12
N GLU A 48 10.86 6.29 22.98
CA GLU A 48 10.28 4.99 22.64
C GLU A 48 10.65 4.60 21.21
N MET A 49 10.87 3.30 21.02
CA MET A 49 11.19 2.75 19.70
C MET A 49 10.00 1.96 19.14
N PRO A 50 9.92 1.76 17.81
CA PRO A 50 8.79 1.06 17.19
C PRO A 50 8.60 -0.37 17.74
N GLU A 51 7.35 -0.75 18.02
CA GLU A 51 6.98 -2.07 18.59
C GLU A 51 7.37 -3.28 17.69
N THR A 52 7.66 -3.04 16.41
CA THR A 52 8.00 -4.10 15.45
C THR A 52 9.44 -4.60 15.61
N ILE A 53 10.30 -3.84 16.31
CA ILE A 53 11.68 -4.25 16.55
C ILE A 53 11.73 -5.32 17.64
N SER A 54 12.69 -6.24 17.53
CA SER A 54 12.88 -7.24 18.59
C SER A 54 13.55 -6.60 19.82
N PRO A 55 13.35 -7.13 21.04
CA PRO A 55 14.05 -6.65 22.24
C PRO A 55 15.59 -6.69 22.12
N GLU A 56 16.11 -7.64 21.34
CA GLU A 56 17.54 -7.74 21.06
C GLU A 56 18.02 -6.65 20.09
N GLU A 57 17.25 -6.40 19.03
CA GLU A 57 17.53 -5.32 18.07
C GLU A 57 17.47 -3.94 18.75
N GLU A 58 16.50 -3.73 19.62
CA GLU A 58 16.37 -2.53 20.47
C GLU A 58 17.60 -2.34 21.35
N LYS A 59 18.02 -3.39 22.08
CA LYS A 59 19.19 -3.35 22.94
C LYS A 59 20.46 -2.94 22.17
N HIS A 60 20.68 -3.54 21.00
CA HIS A 60 21.85 -3.23 20.17
C HIS A 60 21.79 -1.80 19.63
N PHE A 61 20.62 -1.33 19.20
CA PHE A 61 20.47 0.03 18.68
C PHE A 61 20.67 1.10 19.75
N ARG A 62 20.12 0.91 20.95
CA ARG A 62 20.33 1.83 22.08
C ARG A 62 21.81 1.92 22.46
N ALA A 63 22.52 0.79 22.48
CA ALA A 63 23.96 0.76 22.72
C ALA A 63 24.74 1.50 21.62
N LEU A 64 24.34 1.35 20.35
CA LEU A 64 24.94 2.06 19.22
C LEU A 64 24.77 3.57 19.36
N CYS A 65 23.55 4.04 19.65
CA CYS A 65 23.26 5.45 19.87
C CYS A 65 24.09 6.03 21.02
N GLY A 66 24.16 5.33 22.16
CA GLY A 66 24.96 5.75 23.32
C GLY A 66 26.45 5.83 23.01
N TRP A 67 26.97 4.90 22.23
CA TRP A 67 28.36 4.93 21.76
C TRP A 67 28.61 6.14 20.85
N ILE A 68 27.77 6.40 19.85
CA ILE A 68 27.87 7.57 18.96
C ILE A 68 27.89 8.87 19.76
N VAL A 69 26.98 9.02 20.73
CA VAL A 69 26.95 10.21 21.60
C VAL A 69 28.22 10.32 22.43
N SER A 70 28.79 9.22 22.92
CA SER A 70 30.00 9.22 23.74
C SER A 70 31.27 9.66 23.00
N ILE A 71 31.36 9.39 21.70
CA ILE A 71 32.51 9.78 20.86
C ILE A 71 32.30 11.14 20.17
N GLY A 72 31.05 11.62 20.09
CA GLY A 72 30.66 12.83 19.39
C GLY A 72 30.42 12.61 17.89
N LEU A 73 29.52 13.41 17.31
CA LEU A 73 29.12 13.29 15.90
C LEU A 73 30.26 13.61 14.92
N GLU A 74 31.16 14.54 15.28
CA GLU A 74 32.36 14.83 14.48
C GLU A 74 33.25 13.59 14.33
N GLN A 75 33.54 12.91 15.44
CA GLN A 75 34.35 11.69 15.44
C GLN A 75 33.63 10.55 14.72
N PHE A 76 32.30 10.44 14.87
CA PHE A 76 31.50 9.46 14.14
C PHE A 76 31.56 9.70 12.63
N LEU A 77 31.43 10.94 12.16
CA LEU A 77 31.58 11.29 10.75
C LEU A 77 32.99 11.00 10.24
N ALA A 78 34.03 11.28 11.03
CA ALA A 78 35.41 10.98 10.69
C ALA A 78 35.64 9.46 10.52
N ILE A 79 35.03 8.65 11.39
CA ILE A 79 35.04 7.18 11.31
C ILE A 79 34.31 6.70 10.05
N ALA A 80 33.17 7.31 9.71
CA ALA A 80 32.41 6.96 8.52
C ALA A 80 33.08 7.44 7.22
N GLN A 81 33.99 8.41 7.28
CA GLN A 81 34.53 9.12 6.11
C GLN A 81 35.17 8.21 5.04
N PRO A 82 35.87 7.11 5.36
CA PRO A 82 36.36 6.19 4.33
C PRO A 82 35.25 5.50 3.54
N VAL A 83 34.13 5.16 4.20
CA VAL A 83 32.92 4.65 3.53
C VAL A 83 32.23 5.77 2.74
N LEU A 84 32.22 7.01 3.24
CA LEU A 84 31.72 8.17 2.50
C LEU A 84 32.55 8.45 1.23
N ASN A 85 33.86 8.18 1.26
CA ASN A 85 34.80 8.41 0.16
C ASN A 85 34.81 7.28 -0.88
N ASP A 86 34.54 6.04 -0.46
CA ASP A 86 34.45 4.86 -1.33
C ASP A 86 33.26 3.96 -0.94
N PRO A 87 32.05 4.25 -1.44
CA PRO A 87 30.88 3.44 -1.13
C PRO A 87 30.84 2.08 -1.81
N SER A 88 31.80 1.77 -2.69
CA SER A 88 31.94 0.42 -3.23
C SER A 88 32.22 -0.62 -2.13
N ILE A 89 32.70 -0.17 -0.96
CA ILE A 89 32.81 -0.96 0.27
C ILE A 89 31.43 -1.53 0.70
N LEU A 90 30.34 -0.80 0.45
CA LEU A 90 28.98 -1.22 0.82
C LEU A 90 28.40 -2.25 -0.16
N THR A 91 28.78 -2.18 -1.45
CA THR A 91 28.25 -3.07 -2.49
C THR A 91 28.95 -4.43 -2.55
N ARG A 92 30.22 -4.52 -2.13
CA ARG A 92 30.93 -5.80 -1.94
C ARG A 92 30.63 -6.48 -0.60
N GLY A 93 29.81 -5.85 0.24
CA GLY A 93 29.58 -6.21 1.64
C GLY A 93 30.69 -5.66 2.54
N ILE A 94 30.30 -5.10 3.69
CA ILE A 94 31.27 -4.65 4.71
C ILE A 94 31.84 -5.88 5.41
N THR A 95 33.15 -6.09 5.33
CA THR A 95 33.84 -7.13 6.10
C THR A 95 34.42 -6.57 7.40
N LEU A 96 34.75 -7.43 8.36
CA LEU A 96 35.47 -7.03 9.57
C LEU A 96 36.82 -6.39 9.26
N ASP A 97 37.53 -6.88 8.24
CA ASP A 97 38.81 -6.28 7.84
C ASP A 97 38.62 -4.86 7.30
N ASP A 98 37.44 -4.55 6.75
CA ASP A 98 37.06 -3.19 6.32
C ASP A 98 36.72 -2.28 7.51
N ILE A 99 36.10 -2.83 8.57
CA ILE A 99 35.78 -2.10 9.81
C ILE A 99 37.04 -1.91 10.66
N GLU A 100 37.80 -2.98 10.92
CA GLU A 100 39.03 -3.00 11.72
C GLU A 100 40.20 -2.29 11.02
N GLY A 101 40.29 -2.37 9.69
CA GLY A 101 41.28 -1.64 8.89
C GLY A 101 41.06 -0.12 8.84
N VAL A 102 39.83 0.33 9.11
CA VAL A 102 39.44 1.74 9.21
C VAL A 102 39.38 2.23 10.67
N MET A 103 39.14 1.34 11.64
CA MET A 103 38.80 1.69 13.03
C MET A 103 39.70 1.02 14.10
N PRO A 104 41.03 1.21 14.11
CA PRO A 104 41.88 0.52 15.08
C PRO A 104 41.77 1.03 16.53
N GLU A 105 41.24 2.25 16.79
CA GLU A 105 41.19 2.85 18.13
C GLU A 105 39.77 3.16 18.67
N TRP A 106 38.72 2.96 17.88
CA TRP A 106 37.35 3.39 18.21
C TRP A 106 36.30 2.37 17.79
N LEU A 107 36.48 1.10 18.17
CA LEU A 107 35.48 0.07 17.85
C LEU A 107 34.22 0.27 18.71
N PRO A 108 33.01 0.11 18.13
CA PRO A 108 31.80 0.03 18.93
C PRO A 108 31.89 -1.16 19.90
N PRO A 109 31.12 -1.15 21.01
CA PRO A 109 31.07 -2.24 21.97
C PRO A 109 31.02 -3.62 21.30
N LYS A 110 31.76 -4.59 21.85
CA LYS A 110 31.92 -5.92 21.26
C LYS A 110 30.57 -6.59 20.98
N GLU A 111 29.58 -6.38 21.84
CA GLU A 111 28.24 -6.93 21.65
C GLU A 111 27.57 -6.41 20.37
N ILE A 112 27.79 -5.14 20.01
CA ILE A 112 27.29 -4.53 18.77
C ILE A 112 28.00 -5.13 17.56
N VAL A 113 29.32 -5.26 17.65
CA VAL A 113 30.15 -5.84 16.59
C VAL A 113 29.77 -7.29 16.34
N ASP A 114 29.59 -8.09 17.40
CA ASP A 114 29.22 -9.50 17.28
C ASP A 114 27.81 -9.68 16.70
N ALA A 115 26.85 -8.82 17.07
CA ALA A 115 25.51 -8.82 16.47
C ALA A 115 25.54 -8.54 14.95
N PHE A 116 26.43 -7.66 14.49
CA PHE A 116 26.61 -7.39 13.05
C PHE A 116 27.25 -8.54 12.29
N LYS A 117 28.07 -9.38 12.95
CA LYS A 117 28.75 -10.53 12.32
C LYS A 117 27.81 -11.67 11.94
N GLU A 118 26.78 -11.90 12.76
CA GLU A 118 25.93 -13.08 12.62
C GLU A 118 24.88 -12.93 11.51
N ASN A 119 24.51 -11.70 11.13
CA ASN A 119 23.42 -11.47 10.18
C ASN A 119 23.55 -10.11 9.43
N GLY A 120 23.99 -10.13 8.17
CA GLY A 120 24.10 -8.92 7.34
C GLY A 120 22.80 -8.13 7.17
N ARG A 121 21.62 -8.76 7.27
CA ARG A 121 20.32 -8.05 7.25
C ARG A 121 20.10 -7.23 8.51
N ALA A 122 20.63 -7.66 9.66
CA ALA A 122 20.55 -6.92 10.91
C ALA A 122 21.32 -5.60 10.81
N LEU A 123 22.49 -5.61 10.15
CA LEU A 123 23.27 -4.39 9.90
C LEU A 123 22.48 -3.38 9.05
N THR A 124 21.84 -3.82 7.96
CA THR A 124 21.03 -2.92 7.12
C THR A 124 19.85 -2.33 7.89
N ARG A 125 19.13 -3.14 8.69
CA ARG A 125 18.02 -2.65 9.51
C ARG A 125 18.48 -1.60 10.54
N GLN A 126 19.64 -1.82 11.16
CA GLN A 126 20.24 -0.89 12.11
C GLN A 126 20.69 0.41 11.45
N ALA A 127 21.21 0.35 10.21
CA ALA A 127 21.54 1.54 9.43
C ALA A 127 20.29 2.35 9.03
N VAL A 128 19.19 1.68 8.66
CA VAL A 128 17.91 2.34 8.39
C VAL A 128 17.37 3.00 9.67
N LEU A 129 17.40 2.30 10.81
CA LEU A 129 17.04 2.88 12.11
C LEU A 129 17.88 4.11 12.42
N LEU A 130 19.21 4.00 12.34
CA LEU A 130 20.10 5.13 12.65
C LEU A 130 19.78 6.33 11.77
N THR A 131 19.59 6.11 10.47
CA THR A 131 19.22 7.18 9.53
C THR A 131 17.87 7.80 9.91
N SER A 132 16.88 7.01 10.32
CA SER A 132 15.58 7.53 10.73
C SER A 132 15.62 8.38 11.99
N TYR A 133 16.56 8.14 12.92
CA TYR A 133 16.70 8.96 14.13
C TYR A 133 17.63 10.16 13.93
N ILE A 134 18.51 10.13 12.93
CA ILE A 134 19.26 11.32 12.49
C ILE A 134 18.28 12.29 11.79
N PHE A 135 17.47 11.79 10.86
CA PHE A 135 16.44 12.56 10.18
C PHE A 135 15.07 12.32 10.85
N TYR A 136 14.96 12.65 12.14
CA TYR A 136 13.81 12.23 12.95
C TYR A 136 12.47 12.59 12.31
N ASP A 137 12.26 13.88 12.03
CA ASP A 137 10.97 14.36 11.52
C ASP A 137 10.64 13.81 10.13
N GLU A 138 11.63 13.74 9.25
CA GLU A 138 11.50 13.21 7.88
C GLU A 138 11.02 11.76 7.83
N PHE A 139 11.39 10.95 8.82
CA PHE A 139 11.07 9.52 8.84
C PHE A 139 9.89 9.17 9.74
N HIS A 140 9.67 9.92 10.82
CA HIS A 140 8.64 9.61 11.82
C HIS A 140 7.31 10.32 11.57
N TYR A 141 7.27 11.28 10.64
CA TYR A 141 6.05 11.96 10.23
C TYR A 141 5.89 11.96 8.70
N PRO A 142 4.65 11.82 8.19
CA PRO A 142 4.36 12.08 6.78
C PRO A 142 4.85 13.47 6.37
N GLN A 143 5.55 13.53 5.25
CA GLN A 143 6.08 14.77 4.69
C GLN A 143 5.29 15.14 3.42
N PRO A 144 4.88 16.40 3.26
CA PRO A 144 4.12 16.82 2.08
C PRO A 144 4.96 16.62 0.81
N GLU A 145 4.31 16.15 -0.26
CA GLU A 145 4.93 16.12 -1.59
C GLU A 145 5.03 17.54 -2.14
N THR A 146 6.16 17.85 -2.78
CA THR A 146 6.46 19.20 -3.30
C THR A 146 6.67 19.21 -4.81
N GLY A 147 6.78 18.04 -5.45
CA GLY A 147 6.95 17.92 -6.88
C GLY A 147 6.37 16.63 -7.42
N ILE A 148 7.15 15.95 -8.26
CA ILE A 148 6.82 14.66 -8.82
C ILE A 148 7.14 13.57 -7.79
N TYR A 149 6.13 12.80 -7.42
CA TYR A 149 6.32 11.65 -6.55
C TYR A 149 7.02 10.51 -7.31
N ASP A 150 8.23 10.15 -6.86
CA ASP A 150 9.07 9.14 -7.50
C ASP A 150 9.86 8.36 -6.45
N ILE A 151 9.39 7.16 -6.10
CA ILE A 151 10.13 6.25 -5.22
C ILE A 151 11.17 5.43 -5.98
N ALA A 152 10.93 5.12 -7.25
CA ALA A 152 11.77 4.20 -8.03
C ALA A 152 13.20 4.75 -8.20
N ASP A 153 13.32 6.06 -8.47
CA ASP A 153 14.60 6.70 -8.74
C ASP A 153 15.10 7.64 -7.61
N ASN A 154 14.30 7.88 -6.57
CA ASN A 154 14.72 8.65 -5.39
C ASN A 154 15.23 7.76 -4.22
N PRO A 155 16.55 7.72 -3.98
CA PRO A 155 17.12 6.83 -2.96
C PRO A 155 16.74 7.21 -1.52
N PHE A 156 16.47 8.50 -1.24
CA PHE A 156 16.05 8.93 0.10
C PHE A 156 14.60 8.52 0.39
N GLN A 157 13.71 8.69 -0.59
CA GLN A 157 12.32 8.20 -0.47
C GLN A 157 12.26 6.68 -0.34
N LYS A 158 13.12 5.96 -1.07
CA LYS A 158 13.25 4.51 -0.90
C LYS A 158 13.71 4.11 0.50
N LEU A 159 14.57 4.90 1.14
CA LEU A 159 15.00 4.65 2.52
C LEU A 159 13.85 4.89 3.52
N LYS A 160 13.08 5.97 3.33
CA LYS A 160 11.83 6.23 4.08
C LYS A 160 10.82 5.10 3.91
N TRP A 161 10.68 4.58 2.69
CA TRP A 161 9.86 3.41 2.40
C TRP A 161 10.32 2.16 3.16
N LEU A 162 11.62 1.85 3.12
CA LEU A 162 12.19 0.71 3.87
C LEU A 162 11.96 0.84 5.37
N TYR A 163 12.14 2.03 5.92
CA TYR A 163 11.84 2.29 7.32
C TYR A 163 10.36 1.99 7.65
N ARG A 164 9.43 2.52 6.86
CA ARG A 164 8.01 2.28 7.09
C ARG A 164 7.61 0.81 6.95
N TYR A 165 8.18 0.11 5.96
CA TYR A 165 7.91 -1.31 5.75
C TYR A 165 8.52 -2.21 6.83
N TRP A 166 9.80 -1.99 7.19
CA TRP A 166 10.54 -2.88 8.08
C TRP A 166 10.38 -2.60 9.57
N LEU A 167 10.05 -1.36 9.93
CA LEU A 167 10.22 -0.83 11.27
C LEU A 167 8.99 -0.07 11.77
N ASN A 168 8.44 0.88 11.03
CA ASN A 168 7.40 1.73 11.59
C ASN A 168 6.41 2.28 10.56
N GLN A 169 5.26 1.62 10.44
CA GLN A 169 4.14 2.17 9.68
C GLN A 169 3.65 3.44 10.38
N LEU A 170 3.50 4.54 9.64
CA LEU A 170 3.20 5.85 10.23
C LEU A 170 1.71 5.92 10.61
N GLU A 171 1.45 5.99 11.92
CA GLU A 171 0.11 6.03 12.53
C GLU A 171 -0.40 7.44 12.83
N VAL A 172 0.24 8.44 12.22
CA VAL A 172 -0.06 9.86 12.37
C VAL A 172 -0.29 10.47 10.99
N ALA A 173 -1.07 11.54 10.93
CA ALA A 173 -1.23 12.30 9.69
C ALA A 173 -0.10 13.32 9.52
N GLU A 174 -0.02 13.93 8.33
CA GLU A 174 0.85 15.08 8.07
C GLU A 174 0.70 16.14 9.17
N GLN A 175 1.83 16.60 9.71
CA GLN A 175 1.85 17.50 10.86
C GLN A 175 1.11 18.81 10.53
N GLY A 176 0.24 19.26 11.46
CA GLY A 176 -0.51 20.50 11.29
C GLY A 176 -1.69 20.43 10.30
N SER A 177 -1.88 19.31 9.58
CA SER A 177 -2.98 19.15 8.61
C SER A 177 -4.38 19.11 9.25
N GLY A 178 -4.46 18.70 10.52
CA GLY A 178 -5.73 18.49 11.23
C GLY A 178 -6.52 17.24 10.79
N LEU A 179 -5.94 16.39 9.93
CA LEU A 179 -6.63 15.24 9.34
C LEU A 179 -7.07 14.20 10.38
N GLU A 180 -6.28 13.94 11.43
CA GLU A 180 -6.67 13.01 12.50
C GLU A 180 -7.99 13.44 13.17
N GLY A 181 -8.11 14.74 13.48
CA GLY A 181 -9.32 15.32 14.05
C GLY A 181 -10.47 15.41 13.04
N HIS A 182 -10.17 15.52 11.75
CA HIS A 182 -11.17 15.46 10.67
C HIS A 182 -11.78 14.07 10.56
N PHE A 183 -10.97 13.03 10.38
CA PHE A 183 -11.44 11.65 10.26
C PHE A 183 -12.16 11.17 11.52
N THR A 184 -11.70 11.55 12.70
CA THR A 184 -12.39 11.25 13.97
C THR A 184 -13.84 11.77 14.00
N LYS A 185 -14.20 12.78 13.20
CA LYS A 185 -15.56 13.33 13.12
C LYS A 185 -16.45 12.61 12.10
N GLN A 186 -15.90 11.77 11.22
CA GLN A 186 -16.61 11.03 10.17
C GLN A 186 -17.31 9.76 10.69
N LYS A 187 -17.90 9.80 11.90
CA LYS A 187 -18.43 8.59 12.58
C LYS A 187 -19.76 8.07 12.04
N ASP A 188 -20.45 8.86 11.23
CA ASP A 188 -21.72 8.49 10.63
C ASP A 188 -21.61 8.47 9.11
N LEU A 189 -21.19 7.32 8.58
CA LEU A 189 -21.09 7.12 7.13
C LEU A 189 -22.45 6.72 6.51
N ASN A 190 -23.45 6.37 7.33
CA ASN A 190 -24.78 6.05 6.85
C ASN A 190 -25.62 7.32 6.79
N TYR A 191 -26.21 7.58 5.64
CA TYR A 191 -26.94 8.82 5.40
C TYR A 191 -28.35 8.76 6.02
N GLU A 192 -28.64 9.56 7.05
CA GLU A 192 -29.91 9.50 7.80
C GLU A 192 -31.10 10.24 7.13
N ASP A 193 -30.89 11.07 6.11
CA ASP A 193 -31.91 12.05 5.66
C ASP A 193 -32.92 11.57 4.61
N ILE A 194 -32.83 10.32 4.11
CA ILE A 194 -33.99 9.73 3.41
C ILE A 194 -34.89 9.16 4.50
N GLN A 195 -35.85 9.97 4.95
CA GLN A 195 -36.92 9.45 5.79
C GLN A 195 -37.65 8.35 5.00
N ILE A 196 -37.41 7.11 5.42
CA ILE A 196 -38.01 5.87 4.89
C ILE A 196 -39.55 5.89 4.98
N GLU A 197 -40.16 6.90 5.60
CA GLU A 197 -41.61 7.10 5.70
C GLU A 197 -42.33 7.19 4.33
N GLU A 198 -41.63 7.47 3.23
CA GLU A 198 -42.20 7.53 1.88
C GLU A 198 -41.91 6.29 0.99
N LEU A 199 -41.28 5.23 1.50
CA LEU A 199 -41.18 3.97 0.73
C LEU A 199 -42.53 3.23 0.79
N PRO A 200 -43.28 3.12 -0.34
CA PRO A 200 -44.55 2.39 -0.34
C PRO A 200 -44.32 0.91 0.02
N GLU A 201 -45.25 0.32 0.78
CA GLU A 201 -45.13 -1.04 1.32
C GLU A 201 -44.77 -2.12 0.29
N GLN A 202 -45.03 -1.92 -1.02
CA GLN A 202 -44.39 -2.62 -2.15
C GLN A 202 -44.47 -1.73 -3.41
N PRO A 203 -43.38 -1.60 -4.19
CA PRO A 203 -42.88 -2.68 -5.05
C PRO A 203 -41.43 -3.09 -4.72
N ILE A 204 -40.93 -4.16 -5.37
CA ILE A 204 -39.51 -4.56 -5.33
C ILE A 204 -38.66 -3.33 -5.66
N ILE A 205 -38.01 -2.75 -4.65
CA ILE A 205 -37.13 -1.61 -4.84
C ILE A 205 -35.89 -2.13 -5.57
N PRO A 206 -35.58 -1.64 -6.78
CA PRO A 206 -34.38 -2.04 -7.49
C PRO A 206 -33.16 -1.77 -6.61
N THR A 207 -32.43 -2.82 -6.28
CA THR A 207 -31.30 -2.79 -5.35
C THR A 207 -30.14 -3.56 -5.97
N ALA A 208 -28.93 -3.02 -5.89
CA ALA A 208 -27.70 -3.75 -6.21
C ALA A 208 -26.78 -3.68 -4.99
N THR A 209 -26.35 -4.84 -4.47
CA THR A 209 -25.40 -4.88 -3.35
C THR A 209 -23.98 -4.99 -3.88
N ILE A 210 -23.05 -4.24 -3.27
CA ILE A 210 -21.64 -4.22 -3.65
C ILE A 210 -20.79 -4.53 -2.43
N SER A 211 -19.86 -5.49 -2.58
CA SER A 211 -18.78 -5.77 -1.64
C SER A 211 -17.45 -5.35 -2.25
N CYS A 212 -16.65 -4.61 -1.50
CA CYS A 212 -15.36 -4.08 -1.93
C CYS A 212 -14.26 -4.50 -0.96
N ALA A 213 -13.15 -4.98 -1.51
CA ALA A 213 -11.92 -5.26 -0.78
C ALA A 213 -10.71 -4.66 -1.51
N GLY A 214 -9.55 -4.75 -0.85
CA GLY A 214 -8.32 -4.13 -1.31
C GLY A 214 -7.46 -4.99 -2.22
N ASP A 215 -6.16 -4.96 -1.96
CA ASP A 215 -5.12 -5.39 -2.90
C ASP A 215 -4.98 -6.91 -2.99
N LEU A 216 -5.08 -7.42 -4.22
CA LEU A 216 -4.74 -8.79 -4.63
C LEU A 216 -3.34 -8.78 -5.24
N LEU A 217 -2.32 -8.89 -4.39
CA LEU A 217 -0.91 -8.75 -4.77
C LEU A 217 -0.20 -10.10 -4.72
N ALA A 218 0.56 -10.40 -5.77
CA ALA A 218 1.38 -11.60 -5.83
C ALA A 218 2.55 -11.52 -4.84
N VAL A 219 2.61 -12.47 -3.91
CA VAL A 219 3.71 -12.60 -2.95
C VAL A 219 4.02 -14.08 -2.73
N ASP A 220 5.27 -14.36 -2.32
CA ASP A 220 5.88 -15.69 -2.46
C ASP A 220 5.17 -16.83 -1.69
N VAL A 221 4.45 -16.50 -0.60
CA VAL A 221 3.79 -17.51 0.24
C VAL A 221 2.35 -17.81 -0.18
N LEU A 222 1.69 -16.90 -0.93
CA LEU A 222 0.29 -17.00 -1.32
C LEU A 222 0.14 -17.83 -2.60
N THR A 223 0.36 -19.13 -2.45
CA THR A 223 0.16 -20.13 -3.51
C THR A 223 -1.13 -20.91 -3.26
N PRO A 224 -1.69 -21.59 -4.27
CA PRO A 224 -2.90 -22.41 -4.09
C PRO A 224 -2.72 -23.49 -3.01
N GLU A 225 -1.53 -24.06 -2.89
CA GLU A 225 -1.19 -25.11 -1.93
C GLU A 225 -1.13 -24.59 -0.50
N ASN A 226 -0.69 -23.34 -0.31
CA ASN A 226 -0.61 -22.70 0.99
C ASN A 226 -1.92 -22.00 1.40
N SER A 227 -2.90 -21.90 0.49
CA SER A 227 -4.14 -21.14 0.71
C SER A 227 -5.43 -21.97 0.49
N PRO A 228 -5.51 -23.24 0.93
CA PRO A 228 -6.67 -24.08 0.65
C PRO A 228 -8.00 -23.52 1.21
N HIS A 229 -7.93 -22.78 2.31
CA HIS A 229 -9.08 -22.21 3.05
C HIS A 229 -9.07 -20.68 3.06
N LEU A 230 -8.52 -20.06 2.01
CA LEU A 230 -8.18 -18.62 2.01
C LEU A 230 -9.34 -17.71 2.40
N PHE A 231 -10.56 -18.00 1.94
CA PHE A 231 -11.71 -17.11 2.07
C PHE A 231 -12.84 -17.65 2.96
N ASP A 232 -12.71 -18.88 3.47
CA ASP A 232 -13.82 -19.65 4.05
C ASP A 232 -14.59 -18.86 5.13
N GLU A 233 -13.86 -18.15 6.00
CA GLU A 233 -14.41 -17.43 7.15
C GLU A 233 -15.09 -16.09 6.82
N ILE A 234 -14.91 -15.56 5.61
CA ILE A 234 -15.44 -14.26 5.21
C ILE A 234 -16.48 -14.33 4.09
N THR A 235 -16.75 -15.52 3.53
CA THR A 235 -17.65 -15.66 2.37
C THR A 235 -19.11 -15.28 2.66
N ASP A 236 -19.56 -15.39 3.92
CA ASP A 236 -20.89 -14.99 4.37
C ASP A 236 -21.12 -13.47 4.23
N PHE A 237 -20.06 -12.69 4.45
CA PHE A 237 -20.07 -11.25 4.25
C PHE A 237 -19.59 -10.86 2.85
N TYR A 238 -18.41 -11.26 2.42
CA TYR A 238 -17.81 -10.74 1.18
C TYR A 238 -18.54 -11.22 -0.09
N SER A 239 -18.76 -12.54 -0.19
CA SER A 239 -19.11 -13.21 -1.43
C SER A 239 -20.61 -13.21 -1.76
N THR A 240 -21.43 -12.47 -0.99
CA THR A 240 -22.90 -12.48 -1.07
C THR A 240 -23.49 -11.29 -1.84
N ALA A 241 -22.66 -10.37 -2.34
CA ALA A 241 -23.08 -9.20 -3.10
C ALA A 241 -23.30 -9.49 -4.61
N ASP A 242 -24.06 -8.62 -5.29
CA ASP A 242 -24.24 -8.68 -6.74
C ASP A 242 -22.94 -8.35 -7.49
N ILE A 243 -22.19 -7.37 -6.96
CA ILE A 243 -20.86 -7.00 -7.42
C ILE A 243 -19.90 -7.25 -6.26
N VAL A 244 -18.97 -8.19 -6.45
CA VAL A 244 -17.88 -8.47 -5.51
C VAL A 244 -16.61 -8.00 -6.19
N SER A 245 -15.94 -7.02 -5.58
CA SER A 245 -14.90 -6.21 -6.22
C SER A 245 -13.62 -6.15 -5.40
N ALA A 246 -12.47 -6.18 -6.09
CA ALA A 246 -11.16 -6.01 -5.50
C ALA A 246 -10.18 -5.34 -6.47
N ASN A 247 -9.03 -4.89 -5.96
CA ASN A 247 -7.96 -4.34 -6.77
C ASN A 247 -6.98 -5.46 -7.17
N LEU A 248 -6.86 -5.74 -8.47
CA LEU A 248 -5.91 -6.73 -9.00
C LEU A 248 -4.56 -6.04 -9.25
N GLU A 249 -3.70 -6.08 -8.25
CA GLU A 249 -2.42 -5.36 -8.24
C GLU A 249 -1.26 -6.17 -8.80
N SER A 250 -1.54 -7.22 -9.55
CA SER A 250 -0.49 -8.00 -10.19
C SER A 250 -0.99 -8.50 -11.53
N THR A 251 -0.06 -8.63 -12.48
CA THR A 251 -0.39 -9.28 -13.74
C THR A 251 -0.78 -10.73 -13.49
N VAL A 252 -1.50 -11.31 -14.45
CA VAL A 252 -1.76 -12.75 -14.51
C VAL A 252 -1.29 -13.25 -15.86
N ASP A 253 -0.04 -13.70 -15.92
CA ASP A 253 0.61 -14.21 -17.13
C ASP A 253 1.27 -15.57 -16.85
N GLU A 254 0.72 -16.63 -17.45
CA GLU A 254 1.22 -18.01 -17.32
C GLU A 254 2.63 -18.21 -17.93
N CYS A 255 3.10 -17.26 -18.75
CA CYS A 255 4.44 -17.28 -19.35
C CYS A 255 5.50 -16.56 -18.50
N ARG A 256 5.15 -16.03 -17.33
CA ARG A 256 6.05 -15.26 -16.45
C ARG A 256 6.27 -15.98 -15.10
N PRO A 257 7.40 -15.72 -14.43
CA PRO A 257 7.63 -16.19 -13.05
C PRO A 257 6.46 -15.80 -12.14
N ILE A 258 6.07 -16.66 -11.21
CA ILE A 258 4.99 -16.40 -10.24
C ILE A 258 5.56 -15.72 -8.99
N GLY A 259 4.78 -14.84 -8.36
CA GLY A 259 5.14 -14.17 -7.12
C GLY A 259 5.98 -12.91 -7.37
N ARG A 260 6.88 -12.62 -6.45
CA ARG A 260 7.77 -11.47 -6.51
C ARG A 260 9.03 -11.82 -7.31
N TYR A 261 9.24 -11.19 -8.45
CA TYR A 261 10.41 -11.43 -9.29
C TYR A 261 11.36 -10.22 -9.33
N ASN A 262 12.62 -10.47 -9.00
CA ASN A 262 13.70 -9.47 -8.97
C ASN A 262 14.87 -9.84 -9.90
N GLY A 263 14.60 -10.46 -11.05
CA GLY A 263 15.64 -10.98 -11.94
C GLY A 263 16.18 -12.35 -11.51
N GLU A 264 16.95 -13.00 -12.37
CA GLU A 264 17.72 -14.20 -12.01
C GLU A 264 18.77 -13.81 -10.96
N ASP A 265 18.92 -14.60 -9.89
CA ASP A 265 19.86 -14.35 -8.78
C ASP A 265 19.83 -12.91 -8.18
N GLY A 266 18.68 -12.24 -8.23
CA GLY A 266 18.52 -10.90 -7.68
C GLY A 266 19.13 -9.80 -8.55
N GLU A 267 19.33 -10.05 -9.85
CA GLU A 267 19.86 -9.09 -10.82
C GLU A 267 19.17 -7.72 -10.76
N ASN A 268 17.88 -7.64 -10.41
CA ASN A 268 17.08 -6.42 -10.26
C ASN A 268 16.92 -5.93 -8.82
N ALA A 269 17.77 -6.37 -7.89
CA ALA A 269 17.81 -5.84 -6.53
C ALA A 269 17.91 -4.31 -6.54
N GLY A 270 17.07 -3.66 -5.72
CA GLY A 270 16.98 -2.21 -5.65
C GLY A 270 16.07 -1.55 -6.70
N GLN A 271 15.41 -2.32 -7.57
CA GLN A 271 14.29 -1.88 -8.39
C GLN A 271 12.96 -2.35 -7.78
N PRO A 272 11.80 -1.74 -8.13
CA PRO A 272 10.50 -2.33 -7.84
C PRO A 272 10.44 -3.75 -8.39
N ALA A 273 9.91 -4.68 -7.58
CA ALA A 273 9.81 -6.06 -8.00
C ALA A 273 8.68 -6.23 -9.02
N GLN A 274 8.90 -7.10 -10.00
CA GLN A 274 7.87 -7.47 -10.96
C GLN A 274 6.96 -8.52 -10.31
N MET A 275 5.67 -8.26 -10.26
CA MET A 275 4.67 -9.08 -9.58
C MET A 275 3.85 -9.86 -10.61
N ASN A 276 3.56 -11.13 -10.31
CA ASN A 276 2.71 -11.94 -11.18
C ASN A 276 1.94 -12.99 -10.38
N THR A 277 0.62 -12.84 -10.37
CA THR A 277 -0.31 -13.78 -9.74
C THR A 277 -0.45 -15.01 -10.64
N SER A 278 -0.39 -16.21 -10.05
CA SER A 278 -0.63 -17.43 -10.82
C SER A 278 -2.08 -17.53 -11.29
N LYS A 279 -2.32 -18.15 -12.44
CA LYS A 279 -3.67 -18.42 -12.92
C LYS A 279 -4.52 -19.21 -11.92
N ALA A 280 -3.90 -20.14 -11.19
CA ALA A 280 -4.59 -20.92 -10.17
C ALA A 280 -5.05 -20.06 -8.98
N MET A 281 -4.23 -19.10 -8.53
CA MET A 281 -4.64 -18.13 -7.50
C MET A 281 -5.76 -17.22 -8.01
N PHE A 282 -5.64 -16.71 -9.24
CA PHE A 282 -6.71 -15.95 -9.86
C PHE A 282 -8.04 -16.74 -9.93
N ASP A 283 -7.98 -18.03 -10.28
CA ASP A 283 -9.16 -18.90 -10.28
C ASP A 283 -9.78 -19.04 -8.87
N LYS A 284 -8.99 -19.06 -7.80
CA LYS A 284 -9.51 -19.02 -6.41
C LYS A 284 -10.21 -17.71 -6.12
N PHE A 285 -9.64 -16.56 -6.53
CA PHE A 285 -10.29 -15.25 -6.38
C PHE A 285 -11.67 -15.23 -7.06
N ARG A 286 -11.75 -15.78 -8.27
CA ARG A 286 -13.00 -15.85 -9.03
C ARG A 286 -14.02 -16.81 -8.44
N ARG A 287 -13.60 -18.00 -7.99
CA ARG A 287 -14.51 -19.10 -7.67
C ARG A 287 -14.87 -19.16 -6.19
N GLU A 288 -13.89 -18.96 -5.30
CA GLU A 288 -14.07 -19.10 -3.85
C GLU A 288 -14.56 -17.79 -3.23
N ALA A 289 -13.88 -16.68 -3.54
CA ALA A 289 -14.29 -15.35 -3.11
C ALA A 289 -15.39 -14.72 -3.98
N LYS A 290 -15.71 -15.33 -5.13
CA LYS A 290 -16.74 -14.86 -6.09
C LYS A 290 -16.49 -13.45 -6.66
N ILE A 291 -15.26 -12.95 -6.62
CA ILE A 291 -14.90 -11.60 -7.09
C ILE A 291 -15.19 -11.48 -8.58
N ASN A 292 -16.18 -10.69 -8.97
CA ASN A 292 -16.66 -10.59 -10.35
C ASN A 292 -16.33 -9.27 -11.04
N TYR A 293 -15.72 -8.32 -10.31
CA TYR A 293 -15.12 -7.11 -10.87
C TYR A 293 -13.69 -6.91 -10.34
N PHE A 294 -12.78 -6.47 -11.22
CA PHE A 294 -11.40 -6.16 -10.86
C PHE A 294 -10.99 -4.77 -11.37
N SER A 295 -10.45 -3.95 -10.47
CA SER A 295 -9.63 -2.80 -10.89
C SER A 295 -8.26 -3.32 -11.33
N THR A 296 -7.75 -2.83 -12.46
CA THR A 296 -6.46 -3.28 -13.03
C THR A 296 -5.47 -2.16 -13.29
N ALA A 297 -5.86 -0.90 -13.09
CA ALA A 297 -4.92 0.22 -13.12
C ALA A 297 -4.20 0.29 -11.78
N THR A 298 -2.98 -0.23 -11.74
CA THR A 298 -2.08 -0.19 -10.57
C THR A 298 -0.65 0.11 -11.03
N ASN A 299 0.22 0.45 -10.07
CA ASN A 299 1.66 0.62 -10.30
C ASN A 299 2.32 -0.63 -10.94
N HIS A 300 1.76 -1.82 -10.67
CA HIS A 300 2.22 -3.11 -11.19
C HIS A 300 1.60 -3.53 -12.54
N ALA A 301 0.70 -2.73 -13.12
CA ALA A 301 0.01 -3.09 -14.37
C ALA A 301 0.97 -3.33 -15.55
N MET A 302 2.14 -2.69 -15.54
CA MET A 302 3.13 -2.74 -16.63
C MET A 302 4.39 -3.54 -16.30
N ASP A 303 4.41 -4.32 -15.21
CA ASP A 303 5.58 -5.10 -14.79
C ASP A 303 6.12 -6.02 -15.90
N TRP A 304 5.23 -6.58 -16.73
CA TRP A 304 5.59 -7.42 -17.89
C TRP A 304 5.23 -6.77 -19.23
N GLY A 305 5.15 -5.43 -19.23
CA GLY A 305 4.83 -4.58 -20.36
C GLY A 305 3.50 -4.91 -21.02
N VAL A 306 3.37 -4.50 -22.28
CA VAL A 306 2.14 -4.70 -23.09
C VAL A 306 1.71 -6.17 -23.14
N SER A 307 2.67 -7.12 -23.16
CA SER A 307 2.34 -8.55 -23.12
C SER A 307 1.66 -8.97 -21.83
N GLY A 308 2.12 -8.47 -20.68
CA GLY A 308 1.52 -8.76 -19.37
C GLY A 308 0.12 -8.19 -19.24
N VAL A 309 -0.09 -6.96 -19.72
CA VAL A 309 -1.42 -6.35 -19.78
C VAL A 309 -2.38 -7.23 -20.60
N ASN A 310 -1.98 -7.59 -21.82
CA ASN A 310 -2.82 -8.42 -22.70
C ASN A 310 -3.08 -9.81 -22.13
N ALA A 311 -2.10 -10.45 -21.49
CA ALA A 311 -2.26 -11.75 -20.84
C ALA A 311 -3.27 -11.68 -19.69
N THR A 312 -3.13 -10.66 -18.84
CA THR A 312 -4.03 -10.42 -17.70
C THR A 312 -5.47 -10.18 -18.19
N LEU A 313 -5.65 -9.32 -19.21
CA LEU A 313 -6.95 -9.04 -19.79
C LEU A 313 -7.59 -10.27 -20.47
N LYS A 314 -6.77 -11.15 -21.04
CA LYS A 314 -7.25 -12.43 -21.57
C LYS A 314 -7.79 -13.32 -20.45
N VAL A 315 -7.09 -13.44 -19.32
CA VAL A 315 -7.53 -14.22 -18.16
C VAL A 315 -8.84 -13.67 -17.58
N LEU A 316 -8.94 -12.35 -17.41
CA LEU A 316 -10.16 -11.68 -16.95
C LEU A 316 -11.34 -11.96 -17.88
N LYS A 317 -11.15 -11.78 -19.19
CA LYS A 317 -12.18 -12.05 -20.22
C LYS A 317 -12.62 -13.51 -20.22
N ASP A 318 -11.68 -14.45 -20.20
CA ASP A 318 -11.99 -15.88 -20.22
C ASP A 318 -12.75 -16.33 -18.96
N SER A 319 -12.57 -15.63 -17.83
CA SER A 319 -13.30 -15.88 -16.58
C SER A 319 -14.68 -15.22 -16.51
N GLY A 320 -15.04 -14.41 -17.50
CA GLY A 320 -16.27 -13.60 -17.49
C GLY A 320 -16.30 -12.52 -16.41
N ALA A 321 -15.15 -12.10 -15.89
CA ALA A 321 -15.08 -10.99 -14.95
C ALA A 321 -15.23 -9.64 -15.65
N TYR A 322 -15.86 -8.69 -14.97
CA TYR A 322 -15.78 -7.28 -15.33
C TYR A 322 -14.42 -6.71 -14.89
N TYR A 323 -13.93 -5.70 -15.59
CA TYR A 323 -12.72 -4.99 -15.21
C TYR A 323 -12.69 -3.58 -15.78
N SER A 324 -11.85 -2.73 -15.22
CA SER A 324 -11.50 -1.42 -15.81
C SER A 324 -10.11 -1.00 -15.35
N GLY A 325 -9.51 -0.03 -16.05
CA GLY A 325 -8.20 0.52 -15.70
C GLY A 325 -7.10 0.19 -16.68
N THR A 326 -7.16 -0.99 -17.32
CA THR A 326 -6.28 -1.36 -18.44
C THR A 326 -7.09 -1.75 -19.67
N THR A 327 -6.56 -1.45 -20.85
CA THR A 327 -7.22 -1.72 -22.14
C THR A 327 -6.32 -2.56 -23.04
N LYS A 328 -6.91 -3.43 -23.88
CA LYS A 328 -6.12 -4.22 -24.83
C LYS A 328 -5.39 -3.34 -25.82
N SER A 329 -4.19 -3.76 -26.21
CA SER A 329 -3.37 -3.02 -27.17
C SER A 329 -4.04 -2.78 -28.54
N ASP A 330 -4.95 -3.67 -28.96
CA ASP A 330 -5.65 -3.63 -30.24
C ASP A 330 -7.06 -3.02 -30.18
N ALA A 331 -7.48 -2.45 -29.03
CA ALA A 331 -8.79 -1.83 -28.89
C ALA A 331 -8.96 -0.65 -29.85
N SER A 332 -10.03 -0.65 -30.67
CA SER A 332 -10.27 0.38 -31.68
C SER A 332 -11.33 1.42 -31.29
N GLU A 333 -12.39 1.02 -30.57
CA GLU A 333 -13.52 1.87 -30.19
C GLU A 333 -14.33 1.28 -29.01
N GLY A 334 -15.30 2.04 -28.48
CA GLY A 334 -16.25 1.58 -27.46
C GLY A 334 -15.75 1.63 -26.01
N GLU A 335 -16.50 1.03 -25.08
CA GLU A 335 -16.19 1.01 -23.63
C GLU A 335 -14.79 0.47 -23.32
N GLU A 336 -14.39 -0.59 -24.03
CA GLU A 336 -13.05 -1.17 -23.91
C GLU A 336 -11.96 -0.13 -24.23
N ARG A 337 -12.17 0.67 -25.29
CA ARG A 337 -11.25 1.75 -25.68
C ARG A 337 -11.36 2.98 -24.80
N ASP A 338 -12.55 3.24 -24.26
CA ASP A 338 -12.79 4.36 -23.34
C ASP A 338 -12.22 4.09 -21.94
N GLY A 339 -11.95 2.83 -21.58
CA GLY A 339 -11.22 2.45 -20.35
C GLY A 339 -12.09 2.28 -19.11
N PHE A 340 -13.40 2.08 -19.26
CA PHE A 340 -14.35 1.84 -18.16
C PHE A 340 -15.38 0.75 -18.52
N THR A 341 -16.10 0.23 -17.51
CA THR A 341 -17.15 -0.79 -17.70
C THR A 341 -18.46 -0.34 -17.05
N ILE A 342 -19.61 -0.58 -17.70
CA ILE A 342 -20.92 -0.42 -17.08
C ILE A 342 -21.49 -1.79 -16.71
N ILE A 343 -21.83 -1.96 -15.43
CA ILE A 343 -22.49 -3.16 -14.92
C ILE A 343 -23.96 -2.81 -14.67
N GLU A 344 -24.88 -3.53 -15.31
CA GLU A 344 -26.31 -3.42 -15.02
C GLU A 344 -26.75 -4.52 -14.05
N LYS A 345 -27.28 -4.11 -12.90
CA LYS A 345 -27.89 -5.02 -11.93
C LYS A 345 -29.23 -4.50 -11.45
N ASN A 346 -30.24 -5.37 -11.53
CA ASN A 346 -31.61 -5.07 -11.15
C ASN A 346 -32.12 -3.75 -11.75
N GLY A 347 -31.74 -3.39 -12.98
CA GLY A 347 -32.15 -2.14 -13.62
C GLY A 347 -31.46 -0.87 -13.13
N ILE A 348 -30.36 -1.01 -12.38
CA ILE A 348 -29.41 0.05 -12.02
C ILE A 348 -28.16 -0.11 -12.89
N ARG A 349 -27.76 0.94 -13.60
CA ARG A 349 -26.51 0.97 -14.37
C ARG A 349 -25.40 1.65 -13.59
N ILE A 350 -24.36 0.89 -13.25
CA ILE A 350 -23.24 1.32 -12.41
C ILE A 350 -22.00 1.38 -13.29
N ALA A 351 -21.38 2.56 -13.44
CA ALA A 351 -20.10 2.68 -14.10
C ALA A 351 -18.97 2.40 -13.12
N MET A 352 -18.04 1.53 -13.53
CA MET A 352 -16.84 1.17 -12.81
C MET A 352 -15.62 1.71 -13.58
N LEU A 353 -14.88 2.60 -12.93
CA LEU A 353 -13.67 3.24 -13.43
C LEU A 353 -12.50 2.85 -12.53
N ALA A 354 -11.28 2.88 -13.05
CA ALA A 354 -10.08 2.59 -12.27
C ALA A 354 -8.89 3.39 -12.78
N TYR A 355 -8.04 3.85 -11.86
CA TYR A 355 -6.89 4.70 -12.13
C TYR A 355 -5.71 4.35 -11.23
N THR A 356 -4.49 4.57 -11.73
CA THR A 356 -3.25 4.50 -10.95
C THR A 356 -2.48 5.81 -11.00
N PHE A 357 -1.79 6.13 -9.92
CA PHE A 357 -0.91 7.29 -9.85
C PHE A 357 0.43 7.11 -10.58
N ASP A 358 0.94 5.88 -10.70
CA ASP A 358 2.18 5.57 -11.40
C ASP A 358 2.18 4.14 -11.96
N LEU A 359 3.32 3.75 -12.54
CA LEU A 359 3.63 2.43 -13.08
C LEU A 359 5.02 1.95 -12.64
N ASN A 360 5.48 2.27 -11.42
CA ASN A 360 6.81 1.87 -10.92
C ASN A 360 7.98 2.24 -11.86
N GLY A 361 7.88 3.38 -12.57
CA GLY A 361 8.89 3.82 -13.54
C GLY A 361 8.75 3.21 -14.95
N TYR A 362 7.69 2.42 -15.20
CA TYR A 362 7.39 1.82 -16.50
C TYR A 362 6.56 2.69 -17.44
N GLU A 363 6.19 3.92 -17.05
CA GLU A 363 5.39 4.88 -17.84
C GLU A 363 6.03 5.13 -19.22
N LYS A 364 7.37 5.24 -19.24
CA LYS A 364 8.17 5.45 -20.47
C LYS A 364 8.07 4.30 -21.48
N TYR A 365 7.55 3.14 -21.07
CA TYR A 365 7.36 1.98 -21.94
C TYR A 365 5.93 1.83 -22.46
N ILE A 366 5.01 2.75 -22.12
CA ILE A 366 3.74 2.85 -22.82
C ILE A 366 4.01 3.32 -24.25
N PRO A 367 3.62 2.56 -25.29
CA PRO A 367 3.77 3.01 -26.67
C PRO A 367 2.99 4.30 -26.92
N ALA A 368 3.59 5.28 -27.60
CA ALA A 368 2.97 6.59 -27.84
C ALA A 368 1.64 6.51 -28.63
N ASN A 369 1.43 5.46 -29.42
CA ASN A 369 0.17 5.19 -30.13
C ASN A 369 -0.87 4.45 -29.26
N MET A 370 -0.52 4.10 -28.03
CA MET A 370 -1.36 3.36 -27.08
C MET A 370 -1.49 4.04 -25.70
N PRO A 371 -1.78 5.35 -25.61
CA PRO A 371 -1.85 6.06 -24.32
C PRO A 371 -3.00 5.59 -23.40
N TYR A 372 -3.93 4.80 -23.95
CA TYR A 372 -5.08 4.24 -23.26
C TYR A 372 -4.79 2.87 -22.61
N LEU A 373 -3.57 2.32 -22.78
CA LEU A 373 -3.24 0.98 -22.32
C LEU A 373 -3.46 0.82 -20.81
N VAL A 374 -3.16 1.87 -20.04
CA VAL A 374 -3.42 1.98 -18.60
C VAL A 374 -3.93 3.39 -18.30
N ASN A 375 -4.96 3.48 -17.47
CA ASN A 375 -5.50 4.75 -16.99
C ASN A 375 -4.57 5.33 -15.89
N VAL A 376 -3.64 6.18 -16.28
CA VAL A 376 -2.70 6.84 -15.35
C VAL A 376 -3.16 8.27 -15.08
N VAL A 377 -3.30 8.62 -13.80
CA VAL A 377 -3.56 9.98 -13.30
C VAL A 377 -2.67 10.21 -12.10
N ARG A 378 -1.68 11.11 -12.22
CA ARG A 378 -0.60 11.36 -11.26
C ARG A 378 -1.06 11.97 -9.92
N PHE A 379 -1.99 11.33 -9.20
CA PHE A 379 -2.63 11.89 -7.98
C PHE A 379 -1.65 12.31 -6.88
N ASN A 380 -0.52 11.61 -6.78
CA ASN A 380 0.47 11.84 -5.75
C ASN A 380 1.36 13.07 -6.04
N ASP A 381 1.40 13.56 -7.29
CA ASP A 381 2.23 14.71 -7.64
C ASP A 381 1.63 16.00 -7.04
N ALA A 382 2.51 16.90 -6.60
CA ALA A 382 2.16 18.26 -6.19
C ALA A 382 2.46 19.29 -7.30
N ASP A 383 3.57 19.11 -8.01
CA ASP A 383 3.99 19.96 -9.14
C ASP A 383 4.65 19.11 -10.25
N PRO A 384 4.09 19.08 -11.47
CA PRO A 384 2.87 19.77 -11.91
C PRO A 384 1.61 19.23 -11.22
N THR A 385 0.58 20.08 -11.13
CA THR A 385 -0.73 19.66 -10.62
C THR A 385 -1.28 18.49 -11.46
N PRO A 386 -1.91 17.46 -10.83
CA PRO A 386 -2.43 16.31 -11.56
C PRO A 386 -3.47 16.69 -12.63
N ASP A 387 -3.43 16.01 -13.78
CA ASP A 387 -4.39 16.18 -14.88
C ASP A 387 -5.58 15.21 -14.74
N TYR A 388 -6.77 15.77 -14.48
CA TYR A 388 -8.01 15.03 -14.29
C TYR A 388 -8.84 14.86 -15.59
N SER A 389 -8.35 15.34 -16.74
CA SER A 389 -9.10 15.33 -18.01
C SER A 389 -9.54 13.94 -18.48
N LEU A 390 -8.74 12.91 -18.18
CA LEU A 390 -9.12 11.52 -18.45
C LEU A 390 -10.38 11.12 -17.66
N ILE A 391 -10.46 11.52 -16.39
CA ILE A 391 -11.60 11.22 -15.52
C ILE A 391 -12.83 11.95 -16.00
N GLU A 392 -12.72 13.25 -16.29
CA GLU A 392 -13.82 14.06 -16.84
C GLU A 392 -14.39 13.44 -18.12
N LYS A 393 -13.50 13.02 -19.04
CA LYS A 393 -13.89 12.36 -20.30
C LYS A 393 -14.62 11.04 -20.05
N GLN A 394 -14.09 10.18 -19.19
CA GLN A 394 -14.69 8.87 -18.90
C GLN A 394 -16.02 9.01 -18.17
N VAL A 395 -16.12 9.93 -17.21
CA VAL A 395 -17.38 10.24 -16.50
C VAL A 395 -18.43 10.76 -17.48
N ALA A 396 -18.08 11.68 -18.37
CA ALA A 396 -19.00 12.19 -19.40
C ALA A 396 -19.47 11.06 -20.33
N ALA A 397 -18.56 10.19 -20.78
CA ALA A 397 -18.90 9.04 -21.61
C ALA A 397 -19.79 8.02 -20.88
N ALA A 398 -19.51 7.73 -19.61
CA ALA A 398 -20.32 6.84 -18.78
C ALA A 398 -21.75 7.38 -18.60
N LYS A 399 -21.90 8.68 -18.31
CA LYS A 399 -23.20 9.36 -18.23
C LYS A 399 -23.95 9.34 -19.56
N ALA A 400 -23.26 9.56 -20.68
CA ALA A 400 -23.85 9.48 -22.01
C ALA A 400 -24.36 8.06 -22.36
N LYS A 401 -23.67 7.02 -21.86
CA LYS A 401 -24.11 5.62 -21.92
C LYS A 401 -25.12 5.26 -20.82
N GLY A 402 -25.48 6.23 -19.98
CA GLY A 402 -26.59 6.18 -19.06
C GLY A 402 -26.28 5.60 -17.68
N ALA A 403 -25.02 5.62 -17.26
CA ALA A 403 -24.65 5.32 -15.88
C ALA A 403 -25.42 6.21 -14.89
N GLU A 404 -25.93 5.60 -13.83
CA GLU A 404 -26.75 6.25 -12.80
C GLU A 404 -25.98 6.45 -11.49
N HIS A 405 -24.93 5.65 -11.28
CA HIS A 405 -23.97 5.77 -10.18
C HIS A 405 -22.58 5.45 -10.71
N ILE A 406 -21.57 6.23 -10.32
CA ILE A 406 -20.19 6.09 -10.80
C ILE A 406 -19.26 5.75 -9.63
N ILE A 407 -18.56 4.63 -9.74
CA ILE A 407 -17.57 4.17 -8.77
C ILE A 407 -16.20 4.21 -9.43
N ALA A 408 -15.22 4.84 -8.76
CA ALA A 408 -13.84 4.87 -9.21
C ALA A 408 -12.93 4.15 -8.20
N TYR A 409 -12.20 3.15 -8.67
CA TYR A 409 -11.03 2.64 -7.96
C TYR A 409 -9.84 3.59 -8.19
N CYS A 410 -9.17 4.00 -7.12
CA CYS A 410 -8.01 4.89 -7.19
C CYS A 410 -6.82 4.23 -6.47
N HIS A 411 -5.83 3.80 -7.24
CA HIS A 411 -4.58 3.28 -6.71
C HIS A 411 -3.64 4.48 -6.52
N TRP A 412 -3.43 4.91 -5.25
CA TRP A 412 -2.81 6.20 -4.92
C TRP A 412 -2.22 6.28 -3.50
N GLY A 413 -1.58 7.39 -3.18
CA GLY A 413 -1.08 7.67 -1.84
C GLY A 413 0.25 6.98 -1.53
N TRP A 414 0.58 6.88 -0.25
CA TRP A 414 1.89 6.43 0.22
C TRP A 414 1.78 5.09 0.92
N GLU A 415 2.64 4.15 0.53
CA GLU A 415 2.72 2.85 1.22
C GLU A 415 3.07 3.03 2.70
N PHE A 416 2.39 2.25 3.54
CA PHE A 416 2.62 2.13 4.98
C PHE A 416 2.34 3.40 5.81
N GLU A 417 1.53 4.31 5.29
CA GLU A 417 1.04 5.48 6.02
C GLU A 417 -0.48 5.36 6.26
N MET A 418 -0.89 5.50 7.51
CA MET A 418 -2.24 5.16 7.96
C MET A 418 -3.29 6.25 7.71
N TYR A 419 -2.84 7.42 7.26
CA TYR A 419 -3.70 8.52 6.83
C TYR A 419 -3.35 8.92 5.40
N PRO A 420 -4.33 9.32 4.57
CA PRO A 420 -4.03 9.93 3.29
C PRO A 420 -3.31 11.25 3.51
N HIS A 421 -2.40 11.61 2.60
CA HIS A 421 -1.80 12.93 2.55
C HIS A 421 -2.83 13.99 2.19
N VAL A 422 -2.53 15.26 2.49
CA VAL A 422 -3.42 16.39 2.17
C VAL A 422 -3.75 16.44 0.68
N ASN A 423 -2.75 16.27 -0.18
CA ASN A 423 -2.93 16.29 -1.64
C ASN A 423 -3.78 15.12 -2.15
N ILE A 424 -3.75 13.94 -1.51
CA ILE A 424 -4.62 12.80 -1.87
C ILE A 424 -6.07 13.10 -1.52
N ARG A 425 -6.30 13.72 -0.35
CA ARG A 425 -7.64 14.20 0.01
C ARG A 425 -8.14 15.26 -0.97
N GLU A 426 -7.29 16.21 -1.36
CA GLU A 426 -7.62 17.19 -2.41
C GLU A 426 -7.92 16.51 -3.75
N ALA A 427 -7.14 15.50 -4.15
CA ALA A 427 -7.39 14.71 -5.33
C ALA A 427 -8.74 13.97 -5.28
N ALA A 428 -9.13 13.42 -4.13
CA ALA A 428 -10.45 12.81 -3.94
C ALA A 428 -11.58 13.81 -4.19
N HIS A 429 -11.46 15.04 -3.67
CA HIS A 429 -12.40 16.13 -3.97
C HIS A 429 -12.47 16.42 -5.49
N LYS A 430 -11.33 16.49 -6.18
CA LYS A 430 -11.29 16.72 -7.64
C LYS A 430 -11.94 15.58 -8.44
N VAL A 431 -11.71 14.34 -8.05
CA VAL A 431 -12.35 13.17 -8.68
C VAL A 431 -13.87 13.20 -8.50
N ILE A 432 -14.35 13.61 -7.32
CA ILE A 432 -15.78 13.80 -7.05
C ILE A 432 -16.36 14.96 -7.88
N ASP A 433 -15.63 16.07 -8.00
CA ASP A 433 -16.02 17.22 -8.84
C ASP A 433 -16.17 16.83 -10.31
N CYS A 434 -15.34 15.91 -10.81
CA CYS A 434 -15.50 15.32 -12.16
C CYS A 434 -16.82 14.55 -12.30
N GLY A 435 -17.43 14.14 -11.19
CA GLY A 435 -18.76 13.56 -11.11
C GLY A 435 -18.79 12.08 -10.71
N VAL A 436 -17.74 11.59 -10.03
CA VAL A 436 -17.71 10.28 -9.35
C VAL A 436 -18.55 10.34 -8.07
N ASP A 437 -19.23 9.24 -7.73
CA ASP A 437 -20.13 9.14 -6.58
C ASP A 437 -19.54 8.35 -5.40
N THR A 438 -18.68 7.37 -5.69
CA THR A 438 -17.95 6.58 -4.69
C THR A 438 -16.50 6.39 -5.15
N ILE A 439 -15.55 6.65 -4.28
CA ILE A 439 -14.13 6.36 -4.49
C ILE A 439 -13.70 5.19 -3.61
N LEU A 440 -13.01 4.23 -4.23
CA LEU A 440 -12.49 3.00 -3.62
C LEU A 440 -10.97 2.98 -3.77
N GLY A 441 -10.27 3.52 -2.79
CA GLY A 441 -8.82 3.68 -2.82
C GLY A 441 -8.05 2.44 -2.37
N ASN A 442 -6.82 2.29 -2.86
CA ASN A 442 -5.86 1.22 -2.57
C ASN A 442 -4.41 1.70 -2.78
N HIS A 443 -3.41 0.80 -2.73
CA HIS A 443 -1.95 1.02 -2.83
C HIS A 443 -1.22 1.16 -1.50
N ALA A 444 -1.83 1.78 -0.49
CA ALA A 444 -1.11 2.08 0.76
C ALA A 444 -0.60 0.81 1.51
N HIS A 445 -1.05 -0.39 1.14
CA HIS A 445 -0.79 -1.68 1.83
C HIS A 445 -1.13 -1.68 3.32
N VAL A 446 -1.79 -0.63 3.80
CA VAL A 446 -2.37 -0.48 5.12
C VAL A 446 -3.76 0.12 4.96
N SER A 447 -4.61 -0.16 5.94
CA SER A 447 -5.96 0.39 6.01
C SER A 447 -5.92 1.90 6.31
N GLN A 448 -6.59 2.70 5.50
CA GLN A 448 -6.81 4.13 5.74
C GLN A 448 -8.30 4.43 6.03
N PRO A 449 -8.61 5.55 6.72
CA PRO A 449 -9.98 5.90 7.08
C PRO A 449 -10.88 6.20 5.86
N ALA A 450 -12.17 6.35 6.14
CA ALA A 450 -13.19 6.75 5.17
C ALA A 450 -13.72 8.16 5.45
N GLU A 451 -14.29 8.78 4.43
CA GLU A 451 -14.86 10.14 4.48
C GLU A 451 -16.15 10.22 3.66
N LEU A 452 -17.13 10.98 4.17
CA LEU A 452 -18.20 11.54 3.36
C LEU A 452 -17.85 12.98 2.96
N ILE A 453 -17.79 13.22 1.65
CA ILE A 453 -17.57 14.56 1.09
C ILE A 453 -18.93 15.16 0.71
N PRO A 454 -19.31 16.32 1.31
CA PRO A 454 -20.57 16.98 1.02
C PRO A 454 -20.75 17.36 -0.44
N ARG A 455 -21.96 17.17 -0.98
CA ARG A 455 -22.30 17.56 -2.37
C ARG A 455 -23.63 18.30 -2.43
N GLU A 456 -23.66 19.41 -3.16
CA GLU A 456 -24.90 20.18 -3.33
C GLU A 456 -25.92 19.41 -4.18
N GLY A 457 -27.13 19.23 -3.63
CA GLY A 457 -28.26 18.61 -4.35
C GLY A 457 -28.10 17.12 -4.66
N LYS A 458 -27.12 16.45 -4.06
CA LYS A 458 -26.84 15.01 -4.18
C LYS A 458 -26.51 14.43 -2.82
N GLN A 459 -26.61 13.11 -2.69
CA GLN A 459 -26.04 12.42 -1.54
C GLN A 459 -24.53 12.66 -1.48
N ASP A 460 -23.97 12.79 -0.29
CA ASP A 460 -22.52 12.91 -0.08
C ASP A 460 -21.74 11.76 -0.75
N ALA A 461 -20.58 12.08 -1.30
CA ALA A 461 -19.73 11.07 -1.93
C ALA A 461 -18.99 10.28 -0.84
N LEU A 462 -18.96 8.95 -0.97
CA LEU A 462 -18.14 8.10 -0.11
C LEU A 462 -16.75 8.00 -0.67
N VAL A 463 -15.75 8.25 0.17
CA VAL A 463 -14.35 7.99 -0.12
C VAL A 463 -13.82 6.98 0.87
N ILE A 464 -13.38 5.84 0.36
CA ILE A 464 -12.51 4.92 1.07
C ILE A 464 -11.09 5.21 0.58
N TYR A 465 -10.15 5.63 1.43
CA TYR A 465 -8.83 6.05 0.96
C TYR A 465 -7.89 4.89 0.63
N ALA A 466 -7.92 3.83 1.44
CA ALA A 466 -7.20 2.58 1.19
C ALA A 466 -7.82 1.44 2.00
N PHE A 467 -8.19 0.34 1.34
CA PHE A 467 -8.64 -0.88 2.04
C PHE A 467 -7.51 -1.66 2.72
N GLY A 468 -6.27 -1.45 2.25
CA GLY A 468 -5.10 -2.23 2.62
C GLY A 468 -5.01 -3.55 1.85
N ASP A 469 -4.14 -4.44 2.33
CA ASP A 469 -3.92 -5.74 1.73
C ASP A 469 -5.16 -6.65 1.88
N PHE A 470 -5.65 -7.22 0.78
CA PHE A 470 -6.69 -8.26 0.85
C PHE A 470 -6.08 -9.66 0.74
N VAL A 471 -5.30 -9.89 -0.33
CA VAL A 471 -4.48 -11.10 -0.52
C VAL A 471 -3.06 -10.63 -0.78
N SER A 472 -2.27 -10.47 0.28
CA SER A 472 -0.86 -10.07 0.23
C SER A 472 -0.13 -10.51 1.52
N TYR A 473 1.19 -10.31 1.58
CA TYR A 473 2.02 -10.70 2.70
C TYR A 473 3.20 -9.75 2.89
N HIS A 474 3.07 -8.92 3.92
CA HIS A 474 4.08 -7.98 4.40
C HIS A 474 4.50 -8.36 5.83
N PRO A 475 5.41 -9.35 6.00
CA PRO A 475 5.71 -9.95 7.32
C PRO A 475 6.19 -8.96 8.38
N GLU A 476 6.93 -7.93 7.95
CA GLU A 476 7.50 -6.91 8.84
C GLU A 476 6.55 -5.74 9.10
N SER A 477 5.39 -5.69 8.42
CA SER A 477 4.37 -4.68 8.65
C SER A 477 3.30 -5.20 9.60
N ARG A 478 3.22 -4.60 10.79
CA ARG A 478 2.16 -4.87 11.76
C ARG A 478 0.81 -4.49 11.16
N ASN A 479 0.71 -3.29 10.60
CA ASN A 479 -0.56 -2.70 10.20
C ASN A 479 -1.14 -3.32 8.93
N SER A 480 -0.28 -3.85 8.04
CA SER A 480 -0.74 -4.55 6.82
C SER A 480 -1.49 -5.85 7.09
N LYS A 481 -1.40 -6.41 8.31
CA LYS A 481 -2.14 -7.62 8.69
C LYS A 481 -3.62 -7.36 8.96
N LEU A 482 -4.00 -6.10 9.21
CA LEU A 482 -5.37 -5.68 9.47
C LEU A 482 -5.90 -4.90 8.26
N ALA A 483 -6.89 -5.48 7.61
CA ALA A 483 -7.63 -4.87 6.50
C ALA A 483 -9.11 -4.82 6.84
N TYR A 484 -9.92 -4.28 5.93
CA TYR A 484 -11.37 -4.32 6.06
C TYR A 484 -12.05 -4.51 4.72
N ILE A 485 -13.28 -5.00 4.78
CA ILE A 485 -14.20 -5.11 3.65
C ILE A 485 -15.31 -4.08 3.87
N VAL A 486 -15.71 -3.35 2.82
CA VAL A 486 -16.91 -2.52 2.86
C VAL A 486 -17.99 -3.16 2.00
N LYS A 487 -19.23 -3.19 2.52
CA LYS A 487 -20.42 -3.57 1.76
C LYS A 487 -21.44 -2.46 1.82
N PHE A 488 -22.12 -2.18 0.72
CA PHE A 488 -23.24 -1.24 0.68
C PHE A 488 -24.24 -1.60 -0.40
N ASP A 489 -25.44 -1.05 -0.30
CA ASP A 489 -26.50 -1.17 -1.30
C ASP A 489 -26.59 0.10 -2.13
N LEU A 490 -26.88 -0.06 -3.43
CA LEU A 490 -27.38 1.00 -4.29
C LEU A 490 -28.87 0.77 -4.52
N ILE A 491 -29.68 1.72 -4.07
CA ILE A 491 -31.13 1.67 -4.08
C ILE A 491 -31.66 2.70 -5.07
N LYS A 492 -32.49 2.27 -6.02
CA LYS A 492 -33.13 3.16 -7.00
C LYS A 492 -34.54 3.54 -6.56
N PHE A 493 -34.74 4.83 -6.29
CA PHE A 493 -36.03 5.39 -5.88
C PHE A 493 -36.26 6.75 -6.53
N GLY A 494 -37.49 7.04 -6.97
CA GLY A 494 -37.82 8.31 -7.62
C GLY A 494 -37.00 8.64 -8.87
N GLY A 495 -36.48 7.62 -9.57
CA GLY A 495 -35.59 7.81 -10.73
C GLY A 495 -34.15 8.20 -10.40
N LYS A 496 -33.75 8.16 -9.12
CA LYS A 496 -32.40 8.42 -8.63
C LYS A 496 -31.86 7.19 -7.91
N VAL A 497 -30.53 7.06 -7.87
CA VAL A 497 -29.83 5.99 -7.14
C VAL A 497 -29.19 6.58 -5.89
N PHE A 498 -29.32 5.88 -4.77
CA PHE A 498 -28.78 6.26 -3.47
C PHE A 498 -27.99 5.11 -2.87
N ARG A 499 -26.84 5.43 -2.27
CA ARG A 499 -26.07 4.49 -1.46
C ARG A 499 -26.68 4.35 -0.08
N GLN A 500 -26.91 3.14 0.40
CA GLN A 500 -27.46 2.86 1.73
C GLN A 500 -26.78 1.65 2.36
N HIS A 501 -27.02 1.46 3.67
CA HIS A 501 -26.59 0.28 4.42
C HIS A 501 -25.09 0.00 4.29
N ILE A 502 -24.26 1.03 4.47
CA ILE A 502 -22.81 0.84 4.51
C ILE A 502 -22.46 0.05 5.76
N LYS A 503 -21.80 -1.08 5.55
CA LYS A 503 -21.26 -1.99 6.57
C LYS A 503 -19.78 -2.15 6.35
N SER A 504 -19.04 -2.36 7.44
CA SER A 504 -17.63 -2.73 7.38
C SER A 504 -17.42 -4.07 8.10
N LEU A 505 -16.43 -4.85 7.65
CA LEU A 505 -15.97 -6.05 8.34
C LEU A 505 -14.45 -5.98 8.46
N PRO A 506 -13.88 -5.83 9.68
CA PRO A 506 -12.44 -5.92 9.86
C PRO A 506 -11.99 -7.37 9.68
N ILE A 507 -10.93 -7.55 8.89
CA ILE A 507 -10.34 -8.85 8.58
C ILE A 507 -8.87 -8.89 8.97
N TYR A 508 -8.37 -10.08 9.25
CA TYR A 508 -6.97 -10.31 9.59
C TYR A 508 -6.35 -11.30 8.60
N ILE A 509 -5.14 -11.00 8.13
CA ILE A 509 -4.39 -11.85 7.20
C ILE A 509 -3.48 -12.79 7.98
N VAL A 510 -3.89 -14.04 8.12
CA VAL A 510 -3.11 -15.09 8.77
C VAL A 510 -2.18 -15.73 7.76
N ASN A 511 -0.89 -15.81 8.09
CA ASN A 511 0.13 -16.50 7.32
C ASN A 511 0.91 -17.44 8.25
N GLN A 512 0.25 -18.49 8.74
CA GLN A 512 0.85 -19.40 9.71
C GLN A 512 1.96 -20.23 9.04
N HIS A 513 3.19 -20.13 9.55
CA HIS A 513 4.30 -20.93 9.05
C HIS A 513 4.22 -22.37 9.56
N LEU A 514 4.18 -23.34 8.65
CA LEU A 514 4.10 -24.78 8.97
C LEU A 514 5.46 -25.49 8.84
N GLY A 515 6.53 -24.73 8.60
CA GLY A 515 7.89 -25.22 8.39
C GLY A 515 8.29 -25.30 6.91
N GLY A 516 9.58 -25.06 6.64
CA GLY A 516 10.10 -25.00 5.27
C GLY A 516 9.43 -23.88 4.45
N LYS A 517 8.93 -24.21 3.26
CA LYS A 517 8.18 -23.28 2.39
C LYS A 517 6.65 -23.39 2.56
N ARG A 518 6.17 -24.14 3.55
CA ARG A 518 4.74 -24.41 3.74
C ARG A 518 4.11 -23.38 4.68
N TYR A 519 2.95 -22.90 4.28
CA TYR A 519 2.14 -21.97 5.05
C TYR A 519 0.68 -22.43 5.07
N ASP A 520 -0.06 -21.95 6.07
CA ASP A 520 -1.52 -21.91 6.07
C ASP A 520 -1.95 -20.44 6.03
N CYS A 521 -2.35 -20.01 4.85
CA CYS A 521 -2.72 -18.64 4.52
C CYS A 521 -4.24 -18.50 4.49
N ARG A 522 -4.78 -17.64 5.36
CA ARG A 522 -6.22 -17.44 5.55
C ARG A 522 -6.55 -15.96 5.73
N ILE A 523 -7.69 -15.55 5.21
CA ILE A 523 -8.32 -14.27 5.52
C ILE A 523 -9.49 -14.55 6.43
N VAL A 524 -9.42 -14.02 7.64
CA VAL A 524 -10.32 -14.38 8.74
C VAL A 524 -10.93 -13.13 9.34
N LYS A 525 -12.04 -13.27 10.05
CA LYS A 525 -12.65 -12.14 10.76
C LYS A 525 -11.73 -11.70 11.90
N PHE A 526 -11.39 -10.42 11.96
CA PHE A 526 -10.48 -9.93 12.98
C PHE A 526 -11.05 -10.12 14.39
N GLU A 527 -12.37 -10.03 14.55
CA GLU A 527 -13.03 -10.28 15.83
C GLU A 527 -12.80 -11.70 16.37
N ASP A 528 -12.68 -12.70 15.50
CA ASP A 528 -12.52 -14.09 15.91
C ASP A 528 -11.07 -14.36 16.31
N VAL A 529 -10.12 -13.73 15.63
CA VAL A 529 -8.70 -13.68 16.04
C VAL A 529 -8.53 -13.04 17.41
N LEU A 530 -9.28 -11.97 17.72
CA LEU A 530 -9.23 -11.33 19.03
C LEU A 530 -9.82 -12.21 20.15
N LYS A 531 -10.81 -13.05 19.83
CA LYS A 531 -11.45 -13.97 20.79
C LYS A 531 -10.59 -15.20 21.08
N ASP A 532 -9.95 -15.76 20.04
CA ASP A 532 -9.13 -16.98 20.14
C ASP A 532 -7.82 -16.84 19.35
N PRO A 533 -6.86 -16.03 19.80
CA PRO A 533 -5.61 -15.80 19.07
C PRO A 533 -4.75 -17.06 18.93
N ASP A 534 -4.88 -18.02 19.85
CA ASP A 534 -4.13 -19.29 19.81
C ASP A 534 -4.67 -20.25 18.73
N GLY A 535 -5.97 -20.18 18.42
CA GLY A 535 -6.61 -20.97 17.35
C GLY A 535 -6.14 -20.61 15.93
N TYR A 536 -5.54 -19.44 15.73
CA TYR A 536 -5.10 -18.95 14.41
C TYR A 536 -3.61 -19.12 14.13
N GLY A 537 -2.85 -19.80 15.00
CA GLY A 537 -1.44 -20.11 14.73
C GLY A 537 -0.53 -18.89 14.64
N LEU A 538 -0.90 -17.81 15.33
CA LEU A 538 -0.14 -16.57 15.39
C LEU A 538 1.18 -16.74 16.15
N THR A 539 2.20 -16.02 15.72
CA THR A 539 3.46 -15.85 16.48
C THR A 539 3.23 -15.04 17.75
N GLU A 540 4.14 -15.17 18.72
CA GLU A 540 4.08 -14.38 19.95
C GLU A 540 4.19 -12.86 19.70
N LEU A 541 4.85 -12.44 18.62
CA LEU A 541 4.90 -11.03 18.23
C LEU A 541 3.52 -10.55 17.76
N GLU A 542 2.86 -11.30 16.87
CA GLU A 542 1.53 -10.97 16.38
C GLU A 542 0.50 -10.91 17.51
N LYS A 543 0.53 -11.88 18.44
CA LYS A 543 -0.36 -11.88 19.61
C LYS A 543 -0.23 -10.61 20.47
N ARG A 544 1.00 -10.12 20.67
CA ARG A 544 1.25 -8.87 21.42
C ARG A 544 0.69 -7.65 20.69
N GLN A 545 0.76 -7.64 19.36
CA GLN A 545 0.31 -6.55 18.50
C GLN A 545 -1.22 -6.47 18.35
N LEU A 546 -1.97 -7.55 18.61
CA LEU A 546 -3.44 -7.57 18.45
C LEU A 546 -4.15 -6.45 19.25
N LYS A 547 -3.67 -6.15 20.46
CA LYS A 547 -4.25 -5.09 21.29
C LYS A 547 -4.04 -3.71 20.66
N HIS A 548 -2.87 -3.48 20.06
CA HIS A 548 -2.54 -2.24 19.35
C HIS A 548 -3.41 -2.11 18.10
N LEU A 549 -3.44 -3.16 17.27
CA LEU A 549 -4.28 -3.22 16.07
C LEU A 549 -5.76 -2.96 16.38
N ASN A 550 -6.29 -3.55 17.45
CA ASN A 550 -7.67 -3.30 17.84
C ASN A 550 -7.88 -1.86 18.34
N LYS A 551 -7.06 -1.38 19.29
CA LYS A 551 -7.33 -0.09 19.94
C LYS A 551 -6.94 1.11 19.10
N LYS A 552 -5.72 1.10 18.56
CA LYS A 552 -5.13 2.25 17.86
C LYS A 552 -5.50 2.25 16.38
N VAL A 553 -5.39 1.09 15.72
CA VAL A 553 -5.69 1.03 14.27
C VAL A 553 -7.20 0.99 14.03
N TRP A 554 -7.90 -0.06 14.48
CA TRP A 554 -9.32 -0.25 14.17
C TRP A 554 -10.25 0.78 14.83
N ASN A 555 -10.11 1.02 16.13
CA ASN A 555 -11.07 1.85 16.88
C ASN A 555 -10.72 3.34 16.96
N ASP A 556 -9.50 3.76 16.60
CA ASP A 556 -9.07 5.17 16.63
C ASP A 556 -8.86 5.70 15.20
N ILE A 557 -7.80 5.27 14.51
CA ILE A 557 -7.50 5.71 13.14
C ILE A 557 -8.66 5.39 12.17
N LEU A 558 -9.18 4.16 12.22
CA LEU A 558 -10.27 3.68 11.37
C LEU A 558 -11.65 3.87 12.02
N SER A 559 -11.77 4.79 12.98
CA SER A 559 -13.03 5.06 13.68
C SER A 559 -14.25 5.36 12.79
N PRO A 560 -14.12 5.96 11.59
CA PRO A 560 -15.26 6.09 10.66
C PRO A 560 -15.86 4.74 10.25
N LEU A 561 -15.03 3.70 10.15
CA LEU A 561 -15.43 2.39 9.67
C LEU A 561 -15.82 1.46 10.82
N SER A 562 -15.11 1.52 11.95
CA SER A 562 -15.39 0.65 13.10
C SER A 562 -16.69 0.96 13.83
N GLY A 563 -17.29 2.15 13.58
CA GLY A 563 -18.64 2.48 14.03
C GLY A 563 -19.77 1.80 13.25
N LEU A 564 -19.49 1.19 12.10
CA LEU A 564 -20.50 0.52 11.28
C LEU A 564 -20.81 -0.89 11.80
N ASP A 565 -22.09 -1.27 11.87
CA ASP A 565 -22.47 -2.64 12.25
C ASP A 565 -22.17 -3.60 11.08
N ALA A 566 -21.42 -4.67 11.37
CA ALA A 566 -21.12 -5.75 10.43
C ALA A 566 -22.29 -6.73 10.27
N ARG A 567 -23.26 -6.73 11.19
CA ARG A 567 -24.40 -7.68 11.24
C ARG A 567 -25.52 -7.32 10.28
#